data_AF-A0A417Y7C8-F1
#
_entry.id   AF-A0A417Y7C8-F1
#
_cell.length_a   1.000
_cell.length_b   1.000
_cell.length_c   1.000
_cell.angle_alpha   90.00
_cell.angle_beta   90.00
_cell.angle_gamma   90.00
#
_symmetry.space_group_name_H-M   'P 1'
#
loop_
_entity.id
_entity.type
_entity.pdbx_description
1 polymer ?
#
loop_
_entity_poly.entity_id
_entity_poly.type
_entity_poly.pdbx_seq_one_letter_code
_entity_poly.pdbx_strand_id
1 'polypeptide(L)'
;MSEEERIRPVVRRELAVLANEFAVVRVSLDTTGNGPRLLVEDTETGDTIHLSPLELACLCLATPEDRLQWMRVGPYRDERKPLPQHSEPDDLAPRTVS
;
A
#
# COMPACT_ATOMS: atom_id res chain seq x y z
N MET A 1 -2.77 36.57 0.84
CA MET A 1 -2.34 35.50 1.78
C MET A 1 -1.06 35.98 2.42
N SER A 2 -1.08 36.21 3.72
CA SER A 2 -0.05 36.95 4.45
C SER A 2 1.20 36.10 4.70
N GLU A 3 2.35 36.77 4.77
CA GLU A 3 3.67 36.17 4.99
C GLU A 3 3.78 35.42 6.33
N GLU A 4 2.90 35.71 7.30
CA GLU A 4 2.85 35.03 8.60
C GLU A 4 2.50 33.53 8.54
N GLU A 5 1.89 33.03 7.47
CA GLU A 5 1.56 31.60 7.38
C GLU A 5 2.80 30.72 7.06
N ARG A 6 3.94 31.34 6.72
CA ARG A 6 5.15 30.67 6.21
C ARG A 6 6.02 29.98 7.26
N ILE A 7 5.76 30.14 8.56
CA ILE A 7 6.58 29.52 9.60
C ILE A 7 5.70 28.98 10.73
N ARG A 8 4.79 28.05 10.41
CA ARG A 8 4.29 27.15 11.45
C ARG A 8 5.36 26.08 11.70
N PRO A 9 5.85 25.88 12.93
CA PRO A 9 6.77 24.79 13.20
C PRO A 9 6.12 23.49 12.75
N VAL A 10 6.84 22.74 11.92
CA VAL A 10 6.43 21.40 11.50
C VAL A 10 6.48 20.51 12.73
N VAL A 11 5.34 20.36 13.41
CA VAL A 11 5.25 19.46 14.56
C VAL A 11 5.01 18.06 14.02
N ARG A 12 6.10 17.32 13.85
CA ARG A 12 6.09 15.87 13.68
C ARG A 12 6.45 15.24 15.00
N ARG A 13 5.55 14.45 15.54
CA ARG A 13 5.76 13.71 16.79
C ARG A 13 5.86 12.23 16.46
N GLU A 14 7.03 11.64 16.68
CA GLU A 14 7.19 10.19 16.58
C GLU A 14 6.24 9.50 17.57
N LEU A 15 5.56 8.46 17.10
CA LEU A 15 4.62 7.65 17.87
C LEU A 15 5.22 6.29 18.24
N ALA A 16 5.86 5.63 17.27
CA ALA A 16 6.46 4.32 17.44
C ALA A 16 7.44 4.00 16.31
N VAL A 17 8.34 3.05 16.57
CA VAL A 17 9.11 2.33 15.56
C VAL A 17 8.64 0.88 15.56
N LEU A 18 8.27 0.35 14.40
CA LEU A 18 7.84 -1.03 14.23
C LEU A 18 8.88 -1.77 13.38
N ALA A 19 9.37 -2.90 13.88
CA ALA A 19 10.45 -3.64 13.26
C ALA A 19 10.20 -5.15 13.31
N ASN A 20 10.57 -5.85 12.23
CA ASN A 20 10.67 -7.30 12.16
C ASN A 20 11.79 -7.69 11.17
N GLU A 21 11.88 -8.97 10.82
CA GLU A 21 12.88 -9.49 9.88
C GLU A 21 12.69 -9.05 8.41
N PHE A 22 11.58 -8.39 8.09
CA PHE A 22 11.24 -7.97 6.73
C PHE A 22 11.31 -6.45 6.53
N ALA A 23 11.08 -5.66 7.58
CA ALA A 23 11.03 -4.20 7.48
C ALA A 23 11.21 -3.50 8.83
N VAL A 24 11.69 -2.25 8.77
CA VAL A 24 11.72 -1.31 9.89
C VAL A 24 11.08 0.00 9.48
N VAL A 25 9.94 0.34 10.08
CA VAL A 25 9.17 1.55 9.78
C VAL A 25 9.06 2.46 11.01
N ARG A 26 9.25 3.77 10.79
CA ARG A 26 8.97 4.81 11.78
C ARG A 26 7.58 5.38 11.53
N VAL A 27 6.79 5.48 12.59
CA VAL A 27 5.42 6.01 12.56
C VAL A 27 5.38 7.31 13.34
N SER A 28 4.91 8.39 12.71
CA SER A 28 4.82 9.73 13.30
C SER A 28 3.44 10.35 13.08
N LEU A 29 3.00 11.19 14.01
CA LEU A 29 1.88 12.10 13.80
C LEU A 29 2.41 13.40 13.19
N ASP A 30 1.95 13.72 11.99
CA ASP A 30 2.23 14.98 11.30
C ASP A 30 1.00 15.89 11.39
N THR A 31 1.12 17.03 12.07
CA THR A 31 0.03 18.02 12.20
C THR A 31 0.19 19.21 11.26
N THR A 32 0.96 19.08 10.19
CA THR A 32 1.18 20.16 9.21
C THR A 32 0.15 20.17 8.08
N GLY A 33 -0.15 21.38 7.59
CA GLY A 33 -1.08 21.60 6.49
C GLY A 33 -2.56 21.42 6.89
N ASN A 34 -3.33 20.76 6.03
CA ASN A 34 -4.81 20.74 6.07
C ASN A 34 -5.43 19.83 7.15
N GLY A 35 -4.63 19.27 8.06
CA GLY A 35 -5.11 18.42 9.15
C GLY A 35 -4.10 17.36 9.59
N PRO A 36 -4.33 16.70 10.73
CA PRO A 36 -3.46 15.67 11.26
C PRO A 36 -3.44 14.44 10.34
N ARG A 37 -2.25 13.92 10.07
CA ARG A 37 -1.99 12.75 9.23
C ARG A 37 -0.99 11.84 9.90
N LEU A 38 -1.06 10.54 9.59
CA LEU A 38 -0.04 9.58 9.98
C LEU A 38 1.05 9.57 8.92
N LEU A 39 2.28 9.88 9.31
CA LEU A 39 3.46 9.69 8.47
C LEU A 39 4.05 8.31 8.78
N VAL A 40 4.24 7.52 7.75
CA VAL A 40 4.98 6.25 7.80
C VAL A 40 6.23 6.41 6.94
N GLU A 41 7.38 6.10 7.52
CA GLU A 41 8.69 6.15 6.88
C GLU A 41 9.31 4.76 6.95
N ASP A 42 9.70 4.20 5.80
CA ASP A 42 10.61 3.07 5.76
C ASP A 42 12.02 3.58 6.06
N THR A 43 12.61 3.10 7.16
CA THR A 43 13.89 3.60 7.63
C THR A 43 15.08 3.08 6.82
N GLU A 44 14.91 2.01 6.04
CA GLU A 44 15.96 1.46 5.19
C GLU A 44 16.09 2.23 3.88
N THR A 45 14.95 2.52 3.24
CA THR A 45 14.89 3.20 1.94
C THR A 45 14.73 4.72 2.05
N GLY A 46 14.17 5.20 3.17
CA GLY A 46 13.74 6.59 3.34
C GLY A 46 12.42 6.92 2.64
N ASP A 47 11.74 5.93 2.04
CA ASP A 47 10.45 6.14 1.40
C ASP A 47 9.38 6.49 2.44
N THR A 48 8.47 7.41 2.08
CA THR A 48 7.45 7.91 3.00
C THR A 48 6.07 7.94 2.39
N ILE A 49 5.06 7.74 3.24
CA ILE A 49 3.65 7.94 2.90
C ILE A 49 2.94 8.70 4.03
N HIS A 50 2.01 9.58 3.64
CA HIS A 50 1.12 10.26 4.58
C HIS A 50 -0.28 9.69 4.42
N LEU A 51 -0.90 9.29 5.53
CA LEU A 51 -2.24 8.73 5.58
C LEU A 51 -3.17 9.66 6.36
N SER A 52 -4.21 10.14 5.70
CA SER A 52 -5.31 10.88 6.30
C SER A 52 -6.17 9.99 7.20
N PRO A 53 -6.99 10.58 8.10
CA PRO A 53 -7.93 9.81 8.90
C PRO A 53 -8.88 8.94 8.06
N LEU A 54 -9.27 9.40 6.87
CA LEU A 54 -10.12 8.63 5.96
C LEU A 54 -9.38 7.41 5.40
N GLU A 55 -8.14 7.58 4.95
CA GLU A 55 -7.32 6.46 4.45
C GLU A 55 -7.07 5.42 5.55
N LEU A 56 -6.79 5.86 6.79
CA LEU A 56 -6.64 4.97 7.94
C LEU A 56 -7.94 4.20 8.24
N ALA A 57 -9.10 4.86 8.18
CA ALA A 57 -10.39 4.20 8.35
C ALA A 57 -10.62 3.15 7.25
N CYS A 58 -10.26 3.44 6.00
CA CYS A 58 -10.32 2.48 4.91
C CYS A 58 -9.41 1.27 5.16
N LEU A 59 -8.19 1.47 5.70
CA LEU A 59 -7.29 0.37 6.06
C LEU A 59 -7.91 -0.56 7.11
N CYS A 60 -8.64 -0.02 8.08
CA CYS A 60 -9.34 -0.80 9.11
C CYS A 60 -10.51 -1.63 8.55
N LEU A 61 -11.14 -1.16 7.47
CA LEU A 61 -12.29 -1.82 6.84
C LEU A 61 -11.89 -2.76 5.70
N ALA A 62 -10.62 -2.72 5.29
CA ALA A 62 -10.10 -3.48 4.17
C ALA A 62 -10.28 -5.00 4.36
N THR A 63 -10.79 -5.66 3.33
CA THR A 63 -10.80 -7.13 3.30
C THR A 63 -9.37 -7.68 3.14
N PRO A 64 -9.12 -8.97 3.43
CA PRO A 64 -7.83 -9.58 3.17
C PRO A 64 -7.36 -9.46 1.71
N GLU A 65 -8.30 -9.51 0.75
CA GLU A 65 -7.99 -9.37 -0.68
C GLU A 65 -7.53 -7.94 -1.02
N ASP A 66 -8.23 -6.92 -0.48
CA ASP A 66 -7.82 -5.52 -0.65
C ASP A 66 -6.39 -5.30 -0.15
N ARG A 67 -6.07 -5.84 1.04
CA ARG A 67 -4.73 -5.74 1.63
C ARG A 67 -3.68 -6.45 0.79
N LEU A 68 -3.99 -7.60 0.21
CA LEU A 68 -3.07 -8.33 -0.65
C LEU A 68 -2.75 -7.52 -1.92
N GLN A 69 -3.76 -6.87 -2.52
CA GLN A 69 -3.53 -6.02 -3.70
C GLN A 69 -2.65 -4.82 -3.37
N TRP A 70 -2.82 -4.20 -2.20
CA TRP A 70 -1.98 -3.07 -1.78
C TRP A 70 -0.53 -3.45 -1.52
N MET A 71 -0.28 -4.67 -1.03
CA MET A 71 1.09 -5.16 -0.87
C MET A 71 1.79 -5.44 -2.20
N ARG A 72 1.08 -5.56 -3.33
CA ARG A 72 1.68 -5.83 -4.65
C ARG A 72 2.29 -4.58 -5.30
N VAL A 73 3.20 -3.92 -4.58
CA VAL A 73 3.89 -2.70 -5.01
C VAL A 73 5.40 -2.82 -4.82
N GLY A 74 6.18 -2.11 -5.64
CA GLY A 74 7.64 -2.12 -5.55
C GLY A 74 8.23 -3.55 -5.54
N PRO A 75 9.11 -3.89 -4.59
CA PRO A 75 9.76 -5.21 -4.50
C PRO A 75 8.80 -6.34 -4.09
N TYR A 76 7.57 -6.01 -3.70
CA TYR A 76 6.55 -6.96 -3.28
C TYR A 76 5.54 -7.29 -4.40
N ARG A 77 5.78 -6.80 -5.63
CA ARG A 77 5.03 -7.24 -6.81
C ARG A 77 5.29 -8.72 -7.05
N ASP A 78 4.23 -9.51 -7.01
CA ASP A 78 4.28 -10.92 -7.38
C ASP A 78 4.52 -11.02 -8.91
N GLU A 79 5.74 -11.37 -9.33
CA GLU A 79 6.08 -11.54 -10.76
C GLU A 79 5.45 -12.80 -11.37
N ARG A 80 4.69 -13.58 -10.59
CA ARG A 80 3.98 -14.77 -11.09
C ARG A 80 2.80 -14.35 -11.96
N LYS A 81 3.11 -14.12 -13.24
CA LYS A 81 2.15 -14.18 -14.35
C LYS A 81 1.28 -15.42 -14.12
N PRO A 82 -0.06 -15.33 -14.15
CA PRO A 82 -0.88 -16.53 -14.21
C PRO A 82 -0.35 -17.34 -15.40
N LEU A 83 -0.02 -18.63 -15.19
CA LEU A 83 0.20 -19.51 -16.33
C LEU A 83 -1.05 -19.37 -17.21
N PRO A 84 -0.89 -19.25 -18.55
CA PRO A 84 -2.05 -19.28 -19.43
C PRO A 84 -2.84 -20.53 -19.06
N GLN A 85 -4.11 -20.34 -18.71
CA GLN A 85 -5.03 -21.46 -18.51
C GLN A 85 -4.92 -22.29 -19.78
N HIS A 86 -4.53 -23.55 -19.64
CA HIS A 86 -4.58 -24.51 -20.72
C HIS A 86 -6.06 -24.58 -21.12
N SER A 87 -6.43 -23.88 -22.19
CA SER A 87 -7.68 -24.19 -22.88
C SER A 87 -7.50 -25.62 -23.34
N GLU A 88 -8.17 -26.55 -22.66
CA GLU A 88 -8.34 -27.93 -23.13
C GLU A 88 -8.71 -27.86 -24.63
N PRO A 89 -8.03 -28.61 -25.50
CA PRO A 89 -8.48 -28.70 -26.88
C PRO A 89 -9.87 -29.34 -26.86
N ASP A 90 -10.82 -28.65 -27.47
CA ASP A 90 -12.22 -29.08 -27.62
C ASP A 90 -12.25 -30.25 -28.62
N ASP A 91 -11.79 -31.42 -28.18
CA ASP A 91 -11.75 -32.64 -28.97
C ASP A 91 -13.05 -33.42 -28.75
N LEU A 92 -14.13 -32.93 -29.37
CA LEU A 92 -15.37 -33.71 -29.50
C LEU A 92 -16.09 -33.43 -30.82
N ALA A 93 -15.50 -33.88 -31.93
CA ALA A 93 -16.26 -34.15 -33.14
C ALA A 93 -16.47 -35.66 -33.28
N PRO A 94 -17.72 -36.18 -33.27
CA PRO A 94 -17.95 -37.59 -33.56
C PRO A 94 -17.59 -37.89 -35.01
N ARG A 95 -16.81 -38.95 -35.22
CA ARG A 95 -16.58 -39.54 -36.54
C ARG A 95 -17.91 -40.06 -37.09
N THR A 96 -18.53 -39.32 -38.00
CA THR A 96 -19.58 -39.88 -38.85
C THR A 96 -18.92 -40.71 -39.95
N VAL A 97 -19.02 -42.02 -39.81
CA VAL A 97 -18.91 -42.95 -40.93
C VAL A 97 -20.25 -42.94 -41.64
N SER A 98 -20.30 -42.45 -42.88
CA SER A 98 -20.96 -43.12 -44.01
C SER A 98 -20.70 -42.41 -45.33
#